data_AF-A0A259S969-F1
#
_entry.id   AF-A0A259S969-F1
#
_cell.length_a   1.000
_cell.length_b   1.000
_cell.length_c   1.000
_cell.angle_alpha   90.00
_cell.angle_beta   90.00
_cell.angle_gamma   90.00
#
_symmetry.space_group_name_H-M   'P 1'
#
loop_
_entity.id
_entity.type
_entity.pdbx_description
1 polymer ?
#
loop_
_entity_poly.entity_id
_entity_poly.type
_entity_poly.pdbx_seq_one_letter_code
_entity_poly.pdbx_strand_id
1 'polypeptide(L)'
;MRRSVDKTILITSLVALPFLLANCGGSGTDTAKTTASDGATEKTVVSLNSDAMLNPAAYIPPQCYTQTRDETGAFAGKSSNPCFACHNMGKEPNYTNDADLQLTYAMPAFAQKNNWSNLFIDRRPEIAAIADAKILEYVRQDNYHDADGQVALQRVLNAPLPAGWDANGDGKWNGYIPDAYFSFDDTGFDHAPDGSYTGWRAFAYAPFLGTFWPTNGST
;
A
#
# COMPACT_ATOMS: atom_id res chain seq x y z
N MET A 1 -47.99 -28.08 -5.82
CA MET A 1 -47.83 -29.43 -5.22
C MET A 1 -46.79 -29.33 -4.11
N ARG A 2 -47.23 -29.45 -2.86
CA ARG A 2 -46.39 -29.51 -1.66
C ARG A 2 -45.86 -30.92 -1.49
N ARG A 3 -44.58 -31.09 -1.12
CA ARG A 3 -44.14 -32.21 -0.29
C ARG A 3 -43.17 -31.70 0.78
N SER A 4 -43.73 -31.61 1.98
CA SER A 4 -43.03 -31.64 3.26
C SER A 4 -42.53 -33.06 3.51
N VAL A 5 -41.36 -33.22 4.15
CA VAL A 5 -41.12 -34.25 5.16
C VAL A 5 -40.27 -33.65 6.29
N ASP A 6 -40.93 -33.45 7.43
CA ASP A 6 -40.45 -33.36 8.82
C ASP A 6 -39.43 -34.49 9.19
N LYS A 7 -38.62 -34.54 10.26
CA LYS A 7 -38.17 -33.72 11.40
C LYS A 7 -37.55 -34.75 12.39
N THR A 8 -36.74 -34.31 13.37
CA THR A 8 -36.65 -34.90 14.75
C THR A 8 -35.55 -35.99 14.99
N ILE A 9 -34.42 -35.67 15.68
CA ILE A 9 -34.07 -35.94 17.12
C ILE A 9 -33.13 -37.17 17.25
N LEU A 10 -32.14 -37.31 18.15
CA LEU A 10 -31.45 -36.54 19.22
C LEU A 10 -30.47 -37.56 19.89
N ILE A 11 -29.60 -37.08 20.81
CA ILE A 11 -29.08 -37.78 22.01
C ILE A 11 -27.60 -38.26 22.01
N THR A 12 -26.77 -37.41 22.64
CA THR A 12 -25.71 -37.63 23.68
C THR A 12 -24.66 -38.74 23.50
N SER A 13 -23.39 -38.48 23.85
CA SER A 13 -22.90 -38.77 25.22
C SER A 13 -21.63 -38.00 25.60
N LEU A 14 -21.67 -37.38 26.79
CA LEU A 14 -20.53 -37.02 27.64
C LEU A 14 -19.80 -38.29 28.10
N VAL A 15 -18.47 -38.25 28.19
CA VAL A 15 -17.71 -39.02 29.19
C VAL A 15 -16.64 -38.12 29.80
N ALA A 16 -16.67 -38.04 31.12
CA ALA A 16 -15.74 -37.29 31.96
C ALA A 16 -14.53 -38.14 32.38
N LEU A 17 -13.46 -37.41 32.70
CA LEU A 17 -12.15 -37.73 33.29
C LEU A 17 -12.14 -38.81 34.41
N PRO A 18 -10.97 -39.41 34.70
CA PRO A 18 -10.24 -38.93 35.88
C PRO A 18 -8.71 -38.86 35.78
N PHE A 19 -8.18 -37.95 36.61
CA PHE A 19 -6.81 -37.69 37.02
C PHE A 19 -6.15 -38.84 37.82
N LEU A 20 -4.80 -38.92 37.77
CA LEU A 20 -3.84 -39.27 38.86
C LEU A 20 -2.40 -39.01 38.31
N LEU A 21 -1.72 -37.90 38.69
CA LEU A 21 -0.67 -37.73 39.75
C LEU A 21 0.54 -38.68 39.58
N ALA A 22 1.84 -38.33 39.64
CA ALA A 22 2.59 -37.21 40.22
C ALA A 22 4.02 -37.14 39.58
N ASN A 23 4.58 -35.95 39.29
CA ASN A 23 5.63 -35.21 40.03
C ASN A 23 7.10 -35.58 39.71
N CYS A 24 7.90 -34.61 39.23
CA CYS A 24 9.18 -34.19 39.84
C CYS A 24 9.89 -33.08 39.03
N GLY A 25 10.08 -31.92 39.69
CA GLY A 25 11.37 -31.25 39.81
C GLY A 25 11.92 -30.44 38.61
N GLY A 26 11.83 -29.12 38.70
CA GLY A 26 12.64 -28.20 37.90
C GLY A 26 12.30 -26.74 38.18
N SER A 27 12.99 -26.14 39.14
CA SER A 27 12.89 -24.72 39.49
C SER A 27 13.34 -23.84 38.32
N GLY A 28 12.40 -23.18 37.65
CA GLY A 28 12.64 -22.06 36.76
C GLY A 28 11.71 -20.93 37.17
N THR A 29 12.26 -19.78 37.51
CA THR A 29 11.52 -18.59 37.92
C THR A 29 10.65 -18.07 36.78
N ASP A 30 9.36 -18.39 36.80
CA ASP A 30 8.34 -17.77 35.96
C ASP A 30 8.09 -16.34 36.44
N THR A 31 8.80 -15.39 35.84
CA THR A 31 8.36 -14.00 35.83
C THR A 31 7.23 -13.91 34.82
N ALA A 32 6.00 -14.02 35.32
CA ALA A 32 4.78 -13.70 34.59
C ALA A 32 4.88 -12.29 34.02
N LYS A 33 5.22 -12.19 32.73
CA LYS A 33 5.15 -10.94 31.98
C LYS A 33 3.67 -10.61 31.80
N THR A 34 3.21 -9.68 32.60
CA THR A 34 1.92 -9.01 32.46
C THR A 34 1.91 -8.36 31.07
N THR A 35 1.18 -8.93 30.12
CA THR A 35 0.93 -8.30 28.83
C THR A 35 -0.08 -7.18 29.05
N ALA A 36 0.43 -5.98 29.36
CA ALA A 36 -0.28 -4.76 29.06
C ALA A 36 -0.38 -4.67 27.53
N SER A 37 -1.61 -4.65 27.03
CA SER A 37 -1.91 -4.43 25.62
C SER A 37 -1.68 -2.95 25.30
N ASP A 38 -0.42 -2.58 25.08
CA ASP A 38 -0.13 -1.33 24.37
C ASP A 38 -0.42 -1.61 22.90
N GLY A 39 -1.50 -1.00 22.39
CA GLY A 39 -1.99 -1.11 21.03
C GLY A 39 -1.08 -0.46 19.98
N ALA A 40 0.23 -0.66 20.07
CA ALA A 40 1.17 -0.40 19.00
C ALA A 40 1.28 -1.68 18.17
N THR A 41 0.50 -1.77 17.10
CA THR A 41 0.72 -2.79 16.06
C THR A 41 2.19 -2.73 15.64
N GLU A 42 2.93 -3.79 15.94
CA GLU A 42 4.32 -3.99 15.54
C GLU A 42 4.43 -3.71 14.03
N LYS A 43 5.20 -2.69 13.65
CA LYS A 43 5.43 -2.39 12.24
C LYS A 43 6.12 -3.60 11.63
N THR A 44 5.42 -4.35 10.78
CA THR A 44 6.04 -5.44 10.03
C THR A 44 7.10 -4.84 9.10
N VAL A 45 8.36 -5.00 9.47
CA VAL A 45 9.48 -4.62 8.60
C VAL A 45 9.68 -5.76 7.61
N VAL A 46 9.30 -5.52 6.36
CA VAL A 46 9.54 -6.46 5.26
C VAL A 46 10.95 -6.20 4.73
N SER A 47 11.76 -7.25 4.66
CA SER A 47 13.09 -7.17 4.04
C SER A 47 12.95 -6.82 2.57
N LEU A 48 13.77 -5.89 2.05
CA LEU A 48 13.79 -5.55 0.63
C LEU A 48 14.31 -6.70 -0.24
N ASN A 49 15.00 -7.68 0.36
CA ASN A 49 15.44 -8.91 -0.30
C ASN A 49 14.37 -10.01 -0.29
N SER A 50 13.17 -9.74 0.24
CA SER A 50 12.10 -10.74 0.29
C SER A 50 11.37 -10.83 -1.05
N ASP A 51 11.11 -12.06 -1.50
CA ASP A 51 10.25 -12.39 -2.64
C ASP A 51 8.81 -12.74 -2.22
N ALA A 52 8.47 -12.54 -0.93
CA ALA A 52 7.17 -12.90 -0.39
C ALA A 52 6.06 -11.99 -0.93
N MET A 53 5.05 -12.58 -1.57
CA MET A 53 3.83 -11.87 -1.97
C MET A 53 2.88 -11.71 -0.78
N LEU A 54 3.02 -10.60 -0.05
CA LEU A 54 2.22 -10.33 1.16
C LEU A 54 0.81 -9.80 0.88
N ASN A 55 0.60 -9.15 -0.27
CA ASN A 55 -0.71 -8.69 -0.71
C ASN A 55 -0.99 -9.19 -2.14
N PRO A 56 -1.66 -10.35 -2.30
CA PRO A 56 -2.00 -10.88 -3.63
C PRO A 56 -3.04 -10.00 -4.37
N ALA A 57 -3.65 -9.03 -3.69
CA ALA A 57 -4.59 -8.07 -4.26
C ALA A 57 -3.98 -6.68 -4.46
N ALA A 58 -2.64 -6.54 -4.50
CA ALA A 58 -1.97 -5.24 -4.63
C ALA A 58 -2.31 -4.47 -5.92
N TYR A 59 -2.80 -5.15 -6.95
CA TYR A 59 -3.29 -4.54 -8.19
C TYR A 59 -4.69 -3.91 -8.04
N ILE A 60 -5.42 -4.21 -6.97
CA ILE A 60 -6.72 -3.60 -6.65
C ILE A 60 -6.47 -2.42 -5.72
N PRO A 61 -6.65 -1.18 -6.18
CA PRO A 61 -6.32 0.00 -5.40
C PRO A 61 -7.27 0.16 -4.20
N PRO A 62 -6.83 0.86 -3.14
CA PRO A 62 -7.61 1.01 -1.91
C PRO A 62 -8.97 1.66 -2.11
N GLN A 63 -9.12 2.52 -3.13
CA GLN A 63 -10.37 3.19 -3.49
C GLN A 63 -11.49 2.18 -3.80
N CYS A 64 -11.16 0.99 -4.33
CA CYS A 64 -12.13 -0.06 -4.61
C CYS A 64 -12.76 -0.63 -3.34
N TYR A 65 -12.16 -0.43 -2.16
CA TYR A 65 -12.66 -0.93 -0.86
C TYR A 65 -13.50 0.10 -0.10
N THR A 66 -13.73 1.28 -0.68
CA THR A 66 -14.50 2.34 -0.03
C THR A 66 -15.92 1.86 0.24
N GLN A 67 -16.47 2.28 1.39
CA GLN A 67 -17.88 2.07 1.68
C GLN A 67 -18.76 2.74 0.60
N THR A 68 -19.51 1.93 -0.15
CA THR A 68 -20.31 2.41 -1.29
C THR A 68 -21.67 2.96 -0.88
N ARG A 69 -22.10 2.69 0.36
CA ARG A 69 -23.34 3.22 0.94
C ARG A 69 -23.08 3.62 2.37
N ASP A 70 -23.28 4.89 2.66
CA ASP A 70 -23.22 5.37 4.03
C ASP A 70 -24.63 5.32 4.65
N GLU A 71 -24.83 4.46 5.62
CA GLU A 71 -26.13 4.29 6.29
C GLU A 71 -26.29 5.21 7.51
N THR A 72 -25.17 5.54 8.19
CA THR A 72 -25.21 6.16 9.52
C THR A 72 -24.12 7.21 9.77
N GLY A 73 -23.21 7.41 8.82
CA GLY A 73 -22.09 8.34 8.91
C GLY A 73 -22.40 9.75 8.40
N ALA A 74 -21.33 10.51 8.16
CA ALA A 74 -21.39 11.93 7.77
C ALA A 74 -22.10 12.16 6.42
N PHE A 75 -22.30 11.12 5.62
CA PHE A 75 -22.96 11.13 4.33
C PHE A 75 -24.19 10.20 4.29
N ALA A 76 -24.83 9.95 5.44
CA ALA A 76 -25.99 9.05 5.57
C ALA A 76 -27.02 9.21 4.43
N GLY A 77 -27.41 8.08 3.84
CA GLY A 77 -28.34 7.99 2.72
C GLY A 77 -27.71 8.23 1.34
N LYS A 78 -26.42 8.58 1.27
CA LYS A 78 -25.70 8.74 -0.01
C LYS A 78 -25.01 7.45 -0.43
N SER A 79 -24.95 7.25 -1.74
CA SER A 79 -24.14 6.21 -2.37
C SER A 79 -22.90 6.83 -3.01
N SER A 80 -21.77 6.16 -2.85
CA SER A 80 -20.49 6.51 -3.46
C SER A 80 -20.06 5.36 -4.35
N ASN A 81 -19.70 5.65 -5.60
CA ASN A 81 -19.20 4.67 -6.54
C ASN A 81 -17.82 5.12 -7.00
N PRO A 82 -16.72 4.72 -6.34
CA PRO A 82 -15.36 5.05 -6.80
C PRO A 82 -14.93 4.23 -8.03
N CYS A 83 -15.62 3.12 -8.33
CA CYS A 83 -15.29 2.23 -9.45
C CYS A 83 -15.43 2.92 -10.81
N PHE A 84 -16.29 3.93 -10.94
CA PHE A 84 -16.48 4.70 -12.18
C PHE A 84 -15.20 5.39 -12.68
N ALA A 85 -14.23 5.62 -11.80
CA ALA A 85 -12.99 6.31 -12.15
C ALA A 85 -12.16 5.45 -13.13
N CYS A 86 -12.23 4.12 -13.01
CA CYS A 86 -11.47 3.18 -13.83
C CYS A 86 -12.34 2.34 -14.75
N HIS A 87 -13.48 1.85 -14.24
CA HIS A 87 -14.38 0.98 -14.99
C HIS A 87 -15.39 1.84 -15.74
N ASN A 88 -15.49 1.70 -17.06
CA ASN A 88 -16.31 2.56 -17.89
C ASN A 88 -16.90 1.79 -19.07
N MET A 89 -17.89 2.41 -19.72
CA MET A 89 -18.36 1.89 -20.99
C MET A 89 -17.27 2.08 -22.04
N GLY A 90 -16.84 0.98 -22.66
CA GLY A 90 -15.86 1.01 -23.75
C GLY A 90 -16.37 1.91 -24.89
N LYS A 91 -15.55 2.90 -25.25
CA LYS A 91 -15.78 3.83 -26.36
C LYS A 91 -14.45 4.09 -27.05
N GLU A 92 -14.48 4.34 -28.35
CA GLU A 92 -13.26 4.69 -29.10
C GLU A 92 -12.44 5.79 -28.37
N PRO A 93 -11.11 5.62 -28.23
CA PRO A 93 -10.27 4.54 -28.76
C PRO A 93 -10.12 3.32 -27.83
N ASN A 94 -10.67 3.35 -26.61
CA ASN A 94 -10.58 2.24 -25.64
C ASN A 94 -11.88 1.41 -25.59
N TYR A 95 -11.86 0.25 -26.23
CA TYR A 95 -13.01 -0.63 -26.33
C TYR A 95 -13.20 -1.61 -25.16
N THR A 96 -12.31 -1.60 -24.15
CA THR A 96 -12.52 -2.37 -22.92
C THR A 96 -13.79 -1.87 -22.24
N ASN A 97 -14.76 -2.76 -22.05
CA ASN A 97 -16.06 -2.44 -21.45
C ASN A 97 -16.30 -3.31 -20.23
N ASP A 98 -16.23 -2.68 -19.07
CA ASP A 98 -16.34 -3.29 -17.75
C ASP A 98 -17.26 -2.47 -16.83
N ALA A 99 -18.14 -1.67 -17.43
CA ALA A 99 -19.07 -0.79 -16.71
C ALA A 99 -19.98 -1.54 -15.74
N ASP A 100 -20.25 -2.82 -15.98
CA ASP A 100 -21.05 -3.67 -15.10
C ASP A 100 -20.38 -3.92 -13.74
N LEU A 101 -19.04 -3.82 -13.65
CA LEU A 101 -18.29 -3.87 -12.39
C LEU A 101 -18.60 -2.68 -11.48
N GLN A 102 -19.17 -1.59 -12.00
CA GLN A 102 -19.67 -0.50 -11.16
C GLN A 102 -20.92 -0.88 -10.36
N LEU A 103 -21.69 -1.84 -10.87
CA LEU A 103 -22.94 -2.31 -10.26
C LEU A 103 -22.72 -3.57 -9.43
N THR A 104 -21.68 -4.33 -9.75
CA THR A 104 -21.38 -5.61 -9.15
C THR A 104 -20.06 -5.53 -8.40
N TYR A 105 -20.08 -5.76 -7.09
CA TYR A 105 -18.87 -5.81 -6.27
C TYR A 105 -18.16 -7.18 -6.44
N ALA A 106 -17.76 -7.48 -7.68
CA ALA A 106 -17.31 -8.79 -8.13
C ALA A 106 -15.81 -9.04 -7.87
N MET A 107 -15.34 -8.80 -6.65
CA MET A 107 -13.96 -9.11 -6.27
C MET A 107 -13.74 -10.61 -6.07
N PRO A 108 -12.60 -11.17 -6.48
CA PRO A 108 -12.17 -12.50 -6.07
C PRO A 108 -12.21 -12.65 -4.54
N ALA A 109 -12.52 -13.84 -4.03
CA ALA A 109 -12.72 -14.06 -2.60
C ALA A 109 -11.54 -13.57 -1.72
N PHE A 110 -10.29 -13.82 -2.15
CA PHE A 110 -9.09 -13.35 -1.44
C PHE A 110 -8.96 -11.81 -1.42
N ALA A 111 -9.57 -11.14 -2.39
CA ALA A 111 -9.54 -9.69 -2.55
C ALA A 111 -10.75 -9.01 -1.93
N GLN A 112 -11.73 -9.71 -1.38
CA GLN A 112 -12.87 -9.09 -0.67
C GLN A 112 -12.45 -8.49 0.68
N LYS A 113 -11.31 -8.92 1.21
CA LYS A 113 -10.68 -8.32 2.39
C LYS A 113 -9.77 -7.17 1.93
N ASN A 114 -9.96 -5.99 2.50
CA ASN A 114 -9.05 -4.87 2.30
C ASN A 114 -7.70 -5.17 2.97
N ASN A 115 -6.62 -5.19 2.18
CA ASN A 115 -5.25 -5.43 2.66
C ASN A 115 -4.44 -4.13 2.83
N TRP A 116 -5.02 -2.96 2.54
CA TRP A 116 -4.38 -1.64 2.64
C TRP A 116 -4.44 -1.07 4.06
N SER A 117 -3.93 -1.81 5.05
CA SER A 117 -3.96 -1.42 6.47
C SER A 117 -3.22 -0.11 6.78
N ASN A 118 -2.16 0.19 6.02
CA ASN A 118 -1.35 1.40 6.20
C ASN A 118 -2.11 2.72 6.04
N LEU A 119 -3.26 2.71 5.35
CA LEU A 119 -4.11 3.90 5.18
C LEU A 119 -4.89 4.27 6.44
N PHE A 120 -5.03 3.33 7.37
CA PHE A 120 -5.77 3.51 8.62
C PHE A 120 -4.86 3.79 9.82
N ILE A 121 -3.54 3.89 9.60
CA ILE A 121 -2.60 4.31 10.63
C ILE A 121 -2.78 5.81 10.86
N ASP A 122 -3.15 6.19 12.09
CA ASP A 122 -3.25 7.60 12.47
C ASP A 122 -1.85 8.22 12.57
N ARG A 123 -1.50 9.04 11.57
CA ARG A 123 -0.24 9.77 11.51
C ARG A 123 -0.33 11.21 12.00
N ARG A 124 -1.50 11.63 12.49
CA ARG A 124 -1.72 13.02 12.94
C ARG A 124 -0.76 13.41 14.07
N PRO A 125 -0.46 12.55 15.06
CA PRO A 125 0.51 12.91 16.10
C PRO A 125 1.92 13.15 15.55
N GLU A 126 2.41 12.29 14.64
CA GLU A 126 3.72 12.48 14.03
C GLU A 126 3.76 13.72 13.13
N ILE A 127 2.71 13.97 12.35
CA ILE A 127 2.59 15.16 11.51
C ILE A 127 2.56 16.43 12.38
N ALA A 128 1.79 16.44 13.46
CA ALA A 128 1.71 17.57 14.39
C ALA A 128 3.05 17.87 15.08
N ALA A 129 3.96 16.89 15.16
CA ALA A 129 5.31 17.08 15.68
C ALA A 129 6.28 17.70 14.66
N ILE A 130 5.90 17.82 13.38
CA ILE A 130 6.71 18.43 12.33
C ILE A 130 6.32 19.91 12.22
N ALA A 131 7.25 20.79 12.60
CA ALA A 131 7.03 22.23 12.48
C ALA A 131 7.02 22.70 11.02
N ASP A 132 6.16 23.68 10.68
CA ASP A 132 6.09 24.29 9.35
C ASP A 132 7.44 24.79 8.86
N ALA A 133 8.23 25.40 9.75
CA ALA A 133 9.59 25.86 9.42
C ALA A 133 10.49 24.71 8.94
N LYS A 134 10.32 23.50 9.49
CA LYS A 134 11.07 22.31 9.07
C LYS A 134 10.63 21.82 7.70
N ILE A 135 9.33 21.86 7.41
CA ILE A 135 8.79 21.53 6.08
C ILE A 135 9.33 22.51 5.05
N LEU A 136 9.25 23.82 5.33
CA LEU A 136 9.77 24.87 4.46
C LEU A 136 11.28 24.77 4.24
N GLU A 137 12.04 24.42 5.27
CA GLU A 137 13.47 24.15 5.14
C GLU A 137 13.71 22.98 4.18
N TYR A 138 12.98 21.87 4.35
CA TYR A 138 13.15 20.67 3.52
C TYR A 138 12.79 20.88 2.05
N VAL A 139 11.61 21.46 1.76
CA VAL A 139 11.15 21.63 0.36
C VAL A 139 11.95 22.65 -0.43
N ARG A 140 12.79 23.44 0.23
CA ARG A 140 13.72 24.38 -0.42
C ARG A 140 15.07 23.74 -0.75
N GLN A 141 15.31 22.51 -0.31
CA GLN A 141 16.53 21.78 -0.65
C GLN A 141 16.38 21.16 -2.04
N ASP A 142 17.48 21.12 -2.78
CA ASP A 142 17.60 20.24 -3.92
C ASP A 142 17.96 18.84 -3.41
N ASN A 143 17.03 17.89 -3.60
CA ASN A 143 17.23 16.48 -3.28
C ASN A 143 17.30 15.59 -4.53
N TYR A 144 17.29 16.20 -5.72
CA TYR A 144 17.44 15.52 -7.01
C TYR A 144 18.89 15.55 -7.48
N HIS A 145 19.60 16.65 -7.23
CA HIS A 145 21.00 16.82 -7.60
C HIS A 145 21.94 16.72 -6.40
N ASP A 146 23.17 16.27 -6.65
CA ASP A 146 24.27 16.34 -5.69
C ASP A 146 25.07 17.65 -5.83
N ALA A 147 26.15 17.76 -5.04
CA ALA A 147 26.99 18.96 -5.01
C ALA A 147 27.68 19.28 -6.35
N ASP A 148 27.79 18.29 -7.25
CA ASP A 148 28.39 18.42 -8.59
C ASP A 148 27.31 18.66 -9.67
N GLY A 149 26.05 18.84 -9.26
CA GLY A 149 24.91 19.03 -10.16
C GLY A 149 24.50 17.75 -10.91
N GLN A 150 24.98 16.58 -10.48
CA GLN A 150 24.60 15.29 -11.06
C GLN A 150 23.36 14.75 -10.38
N VAL A 151 22.61 13.88 -11.07
CA VAL A 151 21.44 13.22 -10.48
C VAL A 151 21.88 12.36 -9.28
N ALA A 152 21.52 12.79 -8.06
CA ALA A 152 22.06 12.26 -6.80
C ALA A 152 21.82 10.75 -6.65
N LEU A 153 20.68 10.26 -7.16
CA LEU A 153 20.32 8.84 -7.10
C LEU A 153 21.22 7.97 -7.99
N GLN A 154 21.78 8.49 -9.09
CA GLN A 154 22.72 7.75 -9.93
C GLN A 154 23.94 7.34 -9.13
N ARG A 155 24.49 8.25 -8.32
CA ARG A 155 25.65 7.96 -7.47
C ARG A 155 25.36 6.82 -6.49
N VAL A 156 24.17 6.81 -5.89
CA VAL A 156 23.76 5.76 -4.94
C VAL A 156 23.61 4.41 -5.64
N LEU A 157 22.97 4.37 -6.82
CA LEU A 157 22.70 3.13 -7.53
C LEU A 157 23.92 2.57 -8.31
N ASN A 158 24.88 3.42 -8.67
CA ASN A 158 26.15 3.00 -9.28
C ASN A 158 27.21 2.58 -8.25
N ALA A 159 27.02 2.92 -6.97
CA ALA A 159 27.91 2.45 -5.89
C ALA A 159 27.64 0.97 -5.56
N PRO A 160 28.58 0.27 -4.90
CA PRO A 160 28.32 -1.06 -4.38
C PRO A 160 27.06 -1.07 -3.51
N LEU A 161 26.10 -1.92 -3.87
CA LEU A 161 24.82 -1.95 -3.18
C LEU A 161 24.95 -2.46 -1.73
N PRO A 162 24.21 -1.87 -0.78
CA PRO A 162 24.07 -2.45 0.56
C PRO A 162 23.48 -3.86 0.49
N ALA A 163 24.03 -4.79 1.29
CA ALA A 163 23.58 -6.19 1.31
C ALA A 163 22.06 -6.37 1.55
N GLY A 164 21.42 -5.44 2.28
CA GLY A 164 19.98 -5.48 2.52
C GLY A 164 19.11 -5.05 1.34
N TRP A 165 19.70 -4.55 0.25
CA TRP A 165 19.02 -4.14 -1.00
C TRP A 165 19.42 -5.04 -2.18
N ASP A 166 20.44 -5.86 -1.99
CA ASP A 166 21.06 -6.70 -3.00
C ASP A 166 20.53 -8.13 -2.86
N ALA A 167 19.40 -8.41 -3.53
CA ALA A 167 18.71 -9.69 -3.44
C ALA A 167 19.51 -10.86 -4.04
N ASN A 168 20.38 -10.62 -5.02
CA ASN A 168 21.16 -11.66 -5.70
C ASN A 168 22.65 -11.70 -5.27
N GLY A 169 23.11 -10.72 -4.50
CA GLY A 169 24.44 -10.69 -3.90
C GLY A 169 25.56 -10.28 -4.86
N ASP A 170 25.25 -9.64 -5.99
CA ASP A 170 26.24 -9.25 -7.00
C ASP A 170 26.84 -7.84 -6.77
N GLY A 171 26.35 -7.12 -5.77
CA GLY A 171 26.77 -5.79 -5.38
C GLY A 171 26.36 -4.68 -6.33
N LYS A 172 25.46 -4.92 -7.29
CA LYS A 172 25.12 -3.99 -8.37
C LYS A 172 23.62 -3.75 -8.51
N TRP A 173 23.25 -2.52 -8.85
CA TRP A 173 21.88 -2.23 -9.24
C TRP A 173 21.56 -2.83 -10.60
N ASN A 174 20.58 -3.74 -10.60
CA ASN A 174 20.13 -4.46 -11.79
C ASN A 174 18.93 -3.78 -12.49
N GLY A 175 18.41 -2.69 -11.91
CA GLY A 175 17.27 -1.94 -12.45
C GLY A 175 17.68 -0.76 -13.32
N TYR A 176 16.69 0.04 -13.70
CA TYR A 176 16.91 1.31 -14.38
C TYR A 176 17.57 2.32 -13.43
N ILE A 177 18.55 3.06 -13.94
CA ILE A 177 19.23 4.16 -13.23
C ILE A 177 18.66 5.48 -13.78
N PRO A 178 17.97 6.29 -12.96
CA PRO A 178 17.36 7.54 -13.43
C PRO A 178 18.37 8.55 -13.97
N ASP A 179 18.04 9.18 -15.10
CA ASP A 179 18.85 10.19 -15.78
C ASP A 179 18.08 11.47 -16.11
N ALA A 180 16.97 11.71 -15.41
CA ALA A 180 16.24 12.97 -15.46
C ALA A 180 16.96 14.05 -14.64
N TYR A 181 17.34 15.15 -15.28
CA TYR A 181 17.99 16.33 -14.65
C TYR A 181 16.98 17.39 -14.21
N PHE A 182 15.69 17.21 -14.52
CA PHE A 182 14.64 18.18 -14.21
C PHE A 182 14.94 19.59 -14.76
N SER A 183 15.72 19.67 -15.83
CA SER A 183 16.08 20.89 -16.58
C SER A 183 15.22 20.96 -17.83
N PHE A 184 13.93 21.23 -17.63
CA PHE A 184 12.94 21.23 -18.70
C PHE A 184 12.95 22.52 -19.53
N ASP A 185 12.88 22.38 -20.86
CA ASP A 185 12.65 23.49 -21.79
C ASP A 185 11.17 23.94 -21.83
N ASP A 186 10.88 25.00 -22.59
CA ASP A 186 9.53 25.56 -22.74
C ASP A 186 8.52 24.58 -23.37
N THR A 187 9.00 23.51 -24.01
CA THR A 187 8.17 22.46 -24.60
C THR A 187 8.08 21.20 -23.72
N GLY A 188 8.75 21.24 -22.57
CA GLY A 188 8.78 20.25 -21.52
C GLY A 188 9.89 19.22 -21.65
N PHE A 189 10.81 19.28 -22.62
CA PHE A 189 11.88 18.28 -22.73
C PHE A 189 12.99 18.55 -21.72
N ASP A 190 13.46 17.50 -21.07
CA ASP A 190 14.57 17.55 -20.13
C ASP A 190 15.92 17.50 -20.83
N HIS A 191 16.86 18.30 -20.34
CA HIS A 191 18.20 18.42 -20.90
C HIS A 191 19.27 17.98 -19.91
N ALA A 192 20.25 17.22 -20.42
CA ALA A 192 21.47 16.92 -19.72
C ALA A 192 22.38 18.17 -19.64
N PRO A 193 23.43 18.16 -18.79
CA PRO A 193 24.34 19.29 -18.63
C PRO A 193 25.09 19.70 -19.91
N ASP A 194 25.23 18.78 -20.87
CA ASP A 194 25.81 19.06 -22.19
C ASP A 194 24.81 19.65 -23.21
N GLY A 195 23.56 19.86 -22.79
CA GLY A 195 22.46 20.39 -23.59
C GLY A 195 21.71 19.33 -24.42
N SER A 196 22.15 18.07 -24.43
CA SER A 196 21.44 16.99 -25.12
C SER A 196 20.13 16.63 -24.40
N TYR A 197 19.17 16.07 -25.14
CA TYR A 197 17.93 15.58 -24.53
C TYR A 197 18.18 14.30 -23.73
N THR A 198 17.67 14.23 -22.50
CA THR A 198 17.69 12.99 -21.71
C THR A 198 16.61 12.00 -22.17
N GLY A 199 15.63 12.49 -22.94
CA GLY A 199 14.45 11.73 -23.37
C GLY A 199 13.27 11.84 -22.39
N TRP A 200 13.46 12.45 -21.22
CA TRP A 200 12.37 12.80 -20.32
C TRP A 200 11.60 14.02 -20.83
N ARG A 201 10.29 14.01 -20.57
CA ARG A 201 9.43 15.14 -20.90
C ARG A 201 8.39 15.36 -19.81
N ALA A 202 8.26 16.60 -19.36
CA ALA A 202 7.19 17.04 -18.49
C ALA A 202 5.87 17.08 -19.27
N PHE A 203 4.82 16.51 -18.68
CA PHE A 203 3.47 16.57 -19.20
C PHE A 203 2.54 17.15 -18.13
N ALA A 204 1.81 18.20 -18.49
CA ALA A 204 0.67 18.63 -17.70
C ALA A 204 -0.51 17.69 -18.00
N TYR A 205 -1.11 17.12 -16.96
CA TYR A 205 -2.31 16.31 -17.06
C TYR A 205 -3.34 16.81 -16.04
N ALA A 206 -4.62 16.57 -16.33
CA ALA A 206 -5.68 16.87 -15.37
C ALA A 206 -5.62 15.83 -14.23
N PRO A 207 -5.66 16.26 -12.96
CA PRO A 207 -5.55 15.34 -11.84
C PRO A 207 -6.68 14.31 -11.89
N PHE A 208 -6.31 13.05 -11.66
CA PHE A 208 -7.27 11.95 -11.57
C PHE A 208 -8.03 12.02 -10.23
N LEU A 209 -9.29 11.58 -10.23
CA LEU A 209 -10.18 11.71 -9.09
C LEU A 209 -9.66 10.92 -7.88
N GLY A 210 -9.38 11.62 -6.78
CA GLY A 210 -9.17 11.02 -5.46
C GLY A 210 -7.92 10.15 -5.31
N THR A 211 -6.96 10.25 -6.22
CA THR A 211 -5.64 9.60 -6.07
C THR A 211 -4.58 10.62 -5.73
N PHE A 212 -4.05 10.55 -4.51
CA PHE A 212 -2.69 11.01 -4.25
C PHE A 212 -1.74 9.99 -4.87
N TRP A 213 -1.33 10.22 -6.12
CA TRP A 213 -0.13 9.56 -6.65
C TRP A 213 1.06 10.41 -6.18
N PRO A 214 2.07 9.85 -5.49
CA PRO A 214 3.21 10.62 -5.00
C PRO A 214 3.97 11.38 -6.12
N THR A 215 3.87 10.92 -7.36
CA THR A 215 4.44 11.57 -8.56
C THR A 215 3.58 12.72 -9.11
N ASN A 216 2.38 12.91 -8.58
CA ASN A 216 1.30 13.64 -9.24
C ASN A 216 0.78 14.84 -8.44
N GLY A 217 1.33 15.09 -7.26
CA GLY A 217 0.90 16.18 -6.38
C GLY A 217 -0.44 15.91 -5.69
N SER A 218 -0.67 16.59 -4.57
CA SER A 218 -1.97 16.60 -3.90
C SER A 218 -2.89 17.60 -4.59
N THR A 219 -4.17 17.23 -4.76
CA THR A 219 -5.24 18.23 -4.85
C THR A 219 -5.73 18.59 -3.45
#